data_AF-A0A849ZDB3-F1
#
_entry.id   AF-A0A849ZDB3-F1
#
_cell.length_a   1.000
_cell.length_b   1.000
_cell.length_c   1.000
_cell.angle_alpha   90.00
_cell.angle_beta   90.00
_cell.angle_gamma   90.00
#
_symmetry.space_group_name_H-M   'P 1'
#
loop_
_entity.id
_entity.type
_entity.pdbx_description
1 polymer ?
#
loop_
_entity_poly.entity_id
_entity_poly.type
_entity_poly.pdbx_seq_one_letter_code
_entity_poly.pdbx_strand_id
1 'polypeptide(L)'
;TGTNHVANAGKPADSAVLDEYESGPYSGFGEEVQEAFAAIVPEDADAGAVADAAVRVVDAPFGQRPFRVYVDPTQDGSDVGFAVLDRMRAEMLHRVGLSDLLKPKVLV
;
A
#
# COMPACT_ATOMS: atom_id res chain seq x y z
N THR A 1 12.46 9.04 11.48
CA THR A 1 12.38 9.68 10.15
C THR A 1 11.51 8.79 9.29
N GLY A 2 10.31 9.26 8.95
CA GLY A 2 9.40 8.54 8.05
C GLY A 2 9.92 8.49 6.61
N THR A 3 9.20 7.77 5.77
CA THR A 3 9.40 7.74 4.33
C THR A 3 9.08 9.12 3.76
N ASN A 4 10.12 9.87 3.38
CA ASN A 4 9.97 11.16 2.71
C ASN A 4 9.51 10.94 1.26
N HIS A 5 8.26 10.51 1.11
CA HIS A 5 7.67 9.99 -0.14
C HIS A 5 7.74 10.98 -1.30
N VAL A 6 7.71 12.28 -1.00
CA VAL A 6 7.66 13.35 -1.99
C VAL A 6 9.06 13.86 -2.34
N ALA A 7 9.97 13.98 -1.37
CA ALA A 7 11.31 14.54 -1.63
C ALA A 7 12.13 13.74 -2.66
N ASN A 8 11.85 12.44 -2.79
CA ASN A 8 12.50 11.56 -3.76
C ASN A 8 11.53 11.08 -4.86
N ALA A 9 10.38 11.74 -5.04
CA ALA A 9 9.46 11.40 -6.11
C ALA A 9 10.13 11.63 -7.48
N GLY A 10 9.95 10.67 -8.39
CA GLY A 10 10.43 10.79 -9.76
C GLY A 10 9.64 11.85 -10.54
N LYS A 11 10.21 12.33 -11.64
CA LYS A 11 9.53 13.18 -12.62
C LYS A 11 9.18 12.37 -13.87
N PRO A 12 8.10 12.72 -14.60
CA PRO A 12 7.80 12.11 -15.89
C PRO A 12 9.02 12.17 -16.82
N ALA A 13 9.31 11.06 -17.50
CA ALA A 13 10.43 10.98 -18.42
C ALA A 13 10.16 11.71 -19.76
N ASP A 14 8.88 11.88 -20.12
CA ASP A 14 8.46 12.63 -21.29
C ASP A 14 8.24 14.11 -20.91
N SER A 15 9.25 14.93 -21.17
CA SER A 15 9.20 16.36 -20.85
C SER A 15 8.24 17.13 -21.77
N ALA A 16 8.02 16.66 -23.00
CA ALA A 16 7.12 17.35 -23.93
C ALA A 16 5.67 17.26 -23.43
N VAL A 17 5.25 16.06 -23.01
CA VAL A 17 3.94 15.86 -22.39
C VAL A 17 3.83 16.63 -21.07
N LEU A 18 4.87 16.61 -20.23
CA LEU A 18 4.89 17.40 -19.00
C LEU A 18 4.65 18.90 -19.27
N ASP A 19 5.35 19.47 -20.27
CA ASP A 19 5.22 20.87 -20.64
C ASP A 19 3.81 21.21 -21.18
N GLU A 20 3.15 20.28 -21.88
CA GLU A 20 1.75 20.44 -22.31
C GLU A 20 0.79 20.54 -21.11
N TYR A 21 0.99 19.70 -20.08
CA TYR A 21 0.18 19.77 -18.84
C TYR A 21 0.46 21.05 -18.04
N GLU A 22 1.73 21.44 -17.91
CA GLU A 22 2.15 22.63 -17.16
C GLU A 22 1.77 23.94 -17.85
N SER A 23 1.70 23.98 -19.18
CA SER A 23 1.22 25.15 -19.92
C SER A 23 -0.30 25.19 -20.09
N GLY A 24 -0.99 24.13 -19.67
CA GLY A 24 -2.43 23.96 -19.79
C GLY A 24 -3.21 24.26 -18.50
N PRO A 25 -4.48 23.84 -18.42
CA PRO A 25 -5.34 24.03 -17.25
C PRO A 25 -4.82 23.39 -15.94
N TYR A 26 -3.78 22.56 -16.01
CA TYR A 26 -3.14 21.89 -14.88
C TYR A 26 -1.79 22.50 -14.48
N SER A 27 -1.48 23.72 -14.94
CA SER A 27 -0.31 24.49 -14.49
C SER A 27 -0.17 24.45 -12.97
N GLY A 28 0.96 23.94 -12.46
CA GLY A 28 1.25 23.86 -11.02
C GLY A 28 0.50 22.77 -10.25
N PHE A 29 -0.38 22.01 -10.90
CA PHE A 29 -1.18 20.97 -10.22
C PHE A 29 -0.32 19.85 -9.65
N GLY A 30 0.81 19.53 -10.29
CA GLY A 30 1.75 18.53 -9.76
C GLY A 30 2.33 18.92 -8.39
N GLU A 31 2.65 20.20 -8.19
CA GLU A 31 3.11 20.73 -6.91
C GLU A 31 1.97 20.76 -5.88
N GLU A 32 0.77 21.21 -6.27
CA GLU A 32 -0.42 21.18 -5.42
C GLU A 32 -0.71 19.76 -4.89
N VAL A 33 -0.66 18.75 -5.74
CA VAL A 33 -0.85 17.34 -5.34
C VAL A 33 0.25 16.90 -4.39
N GLN A 34 1.52 17.25 -4.65
CA GLN A 34 2.63 16.88 -3.77
C GLN A 34 2.47 17.48 -2.37
N GLU A 35 2.11 18.76 -2.27
CA GLU A 35 1.85 19.44 -1.00
C GLU A 35 0.66 18.84 -0.26
N ALA A 36 -0.45 18.58 -0.96
CA ALA A 36 -1.64 17.99 -0.37
C ALA A 36 -1.38 16.60 0.23
N PHE A 37 -0.61 15.76 -0.47
CA PHE A 37 -0.25 14.42 0.03
C PHE A 37 0.81 14.46 1.13
N ALA A 38 1.72 15.44 1.11
CA ALA A 38 2.66 15.61 2.22
C ALA A 38 1.94 16.02 3.52
N ALA A 39 0.90 16.85 3.42
CA ALA A 39 0.18 17.40 4.56
C ALA A 39 -0.65 16.36 5.35
N ILE A 40 -0.99 15.22 4.75
CA ILE A 40 -1.76 14.15 5.42
C ILE A 40 -0.88 13.13 6.15
N VAL A 41 0.45 13.21 6.01
CA VAL A 41 1.38 12.32 6.71
C VAL A 41 1.57 12.81 8.14
N PRO A 42 1.27 11.97 9.17
CA PRO A 42 1.56 12.34 10.55
C PRO A 42 3.04 12.63 10.79
N GLU A 43 3.36 13.64 11.60
CA GLU A 43 4.75 14.04 11.89
C GLU A 43 5.57 12.92 12.57
N ASP A 44 4.88 12.06 13.33
CA ASP A 44 5.45 10.92 14.03
C ASP A 44 5.43 9.62 13.22
N ALA A 45 5.04 9.67 11.94
CA ALA A 45 5.09 8.52 11.05
C ALA A 45 6.53 8.00 10.93
N ASP A 46 6.70 6.71 11.25
CA ASP A 46 8.00 6.04 11.28
C ASP A 46 8.05 4.88 10.29
N ALA A 47 9.05 4.91 9.41
CA ALA A 47 9.34 3.82 8.49
C ALA A 47 9.76 2.54 9.24
N GLY A 48 10.29 2.66 10.45
CA GLY A 48 10.64 1.54 11.33
C GLY A 48 9.45 0.61 11.62
N ALA A 49 8.23 1.14 11.66
CA ALA A 49 7.02 0.36 11.91
C ALA A 49 6.80 -0.76 10.87
N VAL A 50 7.26 -0.56 9.62
CA VAL A 50 7.22 -1.59 8.56
C VAL A 50 8.20 -2.71 8.86
N ALA A 51 9.41 -2.39 9.32
CA ALA A 51 10.40 -3.39 9.70
C ALA A 51 9.90 -4.22 10.88
N ASP A 52 9.33 -3.58 11.89
CA ASP A 52 8.74 -4.27 13.05
C ASP A 52 7.59 -5.20 12.65
N ALA A 53 6.73 -4.75 11.72
CA ALA A 53 5.67 -5.58 11.17
C ALA A 53 6.23 -6.80 10.43
N ALA A 54 7.27 -6.62 9.61
CA ALA A 54 7.92 -7.71 8.90
C ALA A 54 8.53 -8.75 9.86
N VAL A 55 9.22 -8.30 10.92
CA VAL A 55 9.75 -9.18 11.97
C VAL A 55 8.62 -10.02 12.61
N ARG A 56 7.52 -9.37 13.02
CA ARG A 56 6.36 -10.08 13.59
C ARG A 56 5.78 -11.13 12.64
N VAL A 57 5.71 -10.85 11.34
CA VAL A 57 5.24 -11.81 10.33
C VAL A 57 6.20 -12.98 10.19
N VAL A 58 7.51 -12.75 10.18
CA VAL A 58 8.51 -13.81 10.09
C VAL A 58 8.45 -14.72 11.31
N ASP A 59 8.36 -14.14 12.50
CA ASP A 59 8.33 -14.83 13.79
C ASP A 59 7.02 -15.60 14.05
N ALA A 60 5.93 -15.26 13.34
CA ALA A 60 4.67 -15.95 13.50
C ALA A 60 4.79 -17.43 13.10
N PRO A 61 4.22 -18.37 13.90
CA PRO A 61 4.28 -19.80 13.61
C PRO A 61 3.72 -20.15 12.22
N PHE A 62 4.15 -21.29 11.69
CA PHE A 62 3.61 -21.82 10.44
C PHE A 62 2.06 -21.88 10.49
N GLY A 63 1.43 -21.38 9.43
CA GLY A 63 -0.03 -21.34 9.31
C GLY A 63 -0.72 -20.23 10.10
N GLN A 64 0.01 -19.40 10.86
CA GLN A 64 -0.55 -18.30 11.67
C GLN A 64 -0.14 -16.91 11.18
N ARG A 65 0.65 -16.81 10.10
CA ARG A 65 0.97 -15.52 9.48
C ARG A 65 -0.32 -14.87 8.97
N PRO A 66 -0.54 -13.57 9.26
CA PRO A 66 -1.65 -12.85 8.67
C PRO A 66 -1.48 -12.79 7.15
N PHE A 67 -2.58 -12.87 6.41
CA PHE A 67 -2.55 -12.76 4.94
C PHE A 67 -2.14 -11.37 4.47
N ARG A 68 -2.49 -10.33 5.25
CA ARG A 68 -2.06 -8.94 5.06
C ARG A 68 -1.76 -8.29 6.41
N VAL A 69 -0.79 -7.37 6.40
CA VAL A 69 -0.52 -6.44 7.48
C VAL A 69 -0.56 -5.04 6.89
N TYR A 70 -1.31 -4.14 7.53
CA TYR A 70 -1.38 -2.74 7.13
C TYR A 70 -0.51 -1.91 8.06
N VAL A 71 0.43 -1.18 7.48
CA VAL A 71 1.22 -0.15 8.16
C VAL A 71 1.01 1.12 7.34
N ASP A 72 -0.05 1.84 7.67
CA ASP A 72 -0.48 3.02 6.96
C ASP A 72 -0.82 4.14 7.95
N PRO A 73 0.15 5.02 8.25
CA PRO A 73 -0.07 6.16 9.12
C PRO A 73 -1.11 7.16 8.56
N THR A 74 -1.28 7.22 7.23
CA THR A 74 -2.16 8.17 6.55
C THR A 74 -3.62 7.72 6.51
N GLN A 75 -3.88 6.44 6.74
CA GLN A 75 -5.23 5.84 6.72
C GLN A 75 -5.94 6.10 5.38
N ASP A 76 -5.28 5.73 4.28
CA ASP A 76 -5.74 5.92 2.90
C ASP A 76 -6.94 5.04 2.51
N GLY A 77 -7.32 4.10 3.38
CA GLY A 77 -8.48 3.20 3.22
C GLY A 77 -8.16 1.89 2.49
N SER A 78 -6.89 1.62 2.19
CA SER A 78 -6.45 0.34 1.61
C SER A 78 -6.78 -0.85 2.50
N ASP A 79 -6.75 -0.69 3.82
CA ASP A 79 -7.13 -1.71 4.80
C ASP A 79 -8.58 -2.20 4.62
N VAL A 80 -9.51 -1.27 4.41
CA VAL A 80 -10.91 -1.55 4.12
C VAL A 80 -11.07 -2.18 2.74
N GLY A 81 -10.45 -1.57 1.72
CA GLY A 81 -10.53 -2.06 0.34
C GLY A 81 -10.04 -3.49 0.20
N PHE A 82 -8.88 -3.80 0.78
CA PHE A 82 -8.34 -5.15 0.76
C PHE A 82 -9.15 -6.12 1.61
N ALA A 83 -9.71 -5.71 2.75
CA ALA A 83 -10.58 -6.59 3.53
C ALA A 83 -11.80 -7.06 2.72
N VAL A 84 -12.42 -6.17 1.93
CA VAL A 84 -13.52 -6.52 1.01
C VAL A 84 -13.03 -7.48 -0.08
N LEU A 85 -11.93 -7.14 -0.76
CA LEU A 85 -11.41 -7.94 -1.87
C LEU A 85 -10.98 -9.35 -1.43
N ASP A 86 -10.28 -9.46 -0.30
CA ASP A 86 -9.82 -10.73 0.23
C ASP A 86 -11.00 -11.61 0.64
N ARG A 87 -12.04 -11.02 1.24
CA ARG A 87 -13.27 -11.74 1.55
C ARG A 87 -13.94 -12.30 0.30
N MET A 88 -14.13 -11.47 -0.73
CA MET A 88 -14.77 -11.88 -1.99
C MET A 88 -13.97 -12.98 -2.70
N ARG A 89 -12.64 -12.87 -2.72
CA ARG A 89 -11.76 -13.88 -3.34
C ARG A 89 -11.81 -15.21 -2.58
N ALA A 90 -11.77 -15.16 -1.25
CA ALA A 90 -11.92 -16.36 -0.43
C ALA A 90 -13.29 -17.02 -0.61
N GLU A 91 -14.35 -16.22 -0.68
CA GLU A 91 -15.71 -16.72 -0.92
C GLU A 91 -15.81 -17.45 -2.27
N MET A 92 -15.18 -16.94 -3.32
CA MET A 92 -15.14 -17.64 -4.61
C MET A 92 -14.47 -19.02 -4.48
N LEU A 93 -13.33 -19.11 -3.81
CA LEU A 93 -12.63 -20.40 -3.59
C LEU A 93 -13.49 -21.37 -2.77
N HIS A 94 -14.22 -20.89 -1.78
CA HIS A 94 -15.24 -21.69 -1.09
C HIS A 94 -16.34 -22.17 -2.03
N ARG A 95 -16.90 -21.27 -2.84
CA ARG A 95 -18.03 -21.56 -3.75
C ARG A 95 -17.70 -22.63 -4.78
N VAL A 96 -16.47 -22.68 -5.27
CA VAL A 96 -16.03 -23.65 -6.29
C VAL A 96 -15.37 -24.90 -5.71
N GLY A 97 -15.37 -25.07 -4.38
CA GLY A 97 -14.81 -26.26 -3.74
C GLY A 97 -13.29 -26.31 -3.67
N LEU A 98 -12.60 -25.17 -3.81
CA LEU A 98 -11.14 -25.02 -3.78
C LEU A 98 -10.66 -24.25 -2.54
N SER A 99 -11.40 -24.33 -1.43
CA SER A 99 -11.06 -23.61 -0.20
C SER A 99 -9.81 -24.14 0.49
N ASP A 100 -9.31 -25.32 0.12
CA ASP A 100 -8.06 -25.85 0.64
C ASP A 100 -6.84 -25.03 0.16
N LEU A 101 -6.97 -24.27 -0.93
CA LEU A 101 -5.96 -23.32 -1.41
C LEU A 101 -5.81 -22.07 -0.52
N LEU A 102 -6.76 -21.82 0.38
CA LEU A 102 -6.71 -20.66 1.30
C LEU A 102 -5.78 -20.87 2.49
N LYS A 103 -5.26 -22.08 2.70
CA LYS A 103 -4.39 -22.40 3.83
C LYS A 103 -3.15 -23.16 3.37
N PRO A 104 -1.95 -22.79 3.84
CA PRO A 104 -0.73 -23.53 3.51
C PRO A 104 -0.78 -24.93 4.12
N LYS A 105 -0.29 -25.93 3.37
CA LYS A 105 -0.12 -27.31 3.83
C LYS A 105 1.35 -27.56 4.13
N VAL A 106 1.63 -28.35 5.17
CA VAL A 106 2.97 -28.92 5.36
C VAL A 106 3.16 -30.00 4.31
N LEU A 107 4.21 -29.89 3.49
CA LEU A 107 4.60 -30.97 2.60
C LEU A 107 5.25 -32.06 3.46
N VAL A 108 4.70 -33.26 3.42
CA VAL A 108 5.24 -34.47 4.07
C VAL A 108 6.10 -35.22 3.08
#